data_AF-A0A920SEF2-F1
#
_entry.id   AF-A0A920SEF2-F1
#
_cell.length_a   1.000
_cell.length_b   1.000
_cell.length_c   1.000
_cell.angle_alpha   90.00
_cell.angle_beta   90.00
_cell.angle_gamma   90.00
#
_symmetry.space_group_name_H-M   'P 1'
#
loop_
_entity.id
_entity.type
_entity.pdbx_description
1 polymer ?
#
loop_
_entity_poly.entity_id
_entity_poly.type
_entity_poly.pdbx_seq_one_letter_code
_entity_poly.pdbx_strand_id
1 'polypeptide(L)'
;MGKTDSDIRMETAKFVITNMKFGDWEAVKKIYEEGIATGNATVETDAPDWEQWNSSHRLDCRLVAKESGLVVGWAALSPVSFREAYRVWLK
;
A
#
# COMPACT_ATOMS: atom_id res chain seq x y z
N MET A 1 13.57 43.83 14.93
CA MET A 1 14.40 42.64 15.16
C MET A 1 13.51 41.42 14.89
N GLY A 2 13.35 41.07 13.60
CA GLY A 2 12.50 39.95 13.18
C GLY A 2 13.16 38.65 13.61
N LYS A 3 12.41 37.79 14.31
CA LYS A 3 12.84 36.41 14.55
C LYS A 3 12.86 35.73 13.19
N THR A 4 14.06 35.36 12.78
CA THR A 4 14.38 34.66 11.55
C THR A 4 13.63 33.32 11.52
N ASP A 5 12.87 33.07 10.45
CA ASP A 5 12.29 31.76 10.09
C ASP A 5 13.41 30.80 9.64
N SER A 6 14.41 30.59 10.51
CA SER A 6 15.51 29.66 10.27
C SER A 6 15.06 28.23 10.60
N ASP A 7 15.17 27.37 9.58
CA ASP A 7 15.19 25.90 9.63
C ASP A 7 13.87 25.12 9.56
N ILE A 8 12.99 25.46 8.61
CA ILE A 8 12.27 24.37 7.91
C ILE A 8 13.24 23.76 6.90
N ARG A 9 14.09 22.83 7.36
CA ARG A 9 14.84 21.96 6.45
C ARG A 9 13.82 21.10 5.70
N MET A 10 13.50 21.49 4.48
CA MET A 10 12.83 20.62 3.52
C MET A 10 13.81 19.49 3.18
N GLU A 11 13.81 18.45 4.00
CA GLU A 11 14.59 17.24 3.73
C GLU A 11 14.00 16.61 2.47
N THR A 12 14.77 16.62 1.39
CA THR A 12 14.32 16.08 0.10
C THR A 12 14.39 14.56 0.19
N ALA A 13 13.28 13.95 0.57
CA ALA A 13 13.14 12.50 0.60
C ALA A 13 13.16 11.94 -0.82
N LYS A 14 14.11 11.06 -1.12
CA LYS A 14 14.26 10.44 -2.44
C LYS A 14 13.58 9.07 -2.43
N PHE A 15 12.41 9.00 -3.06
CA PHE A 15 11.68 7.76 -3.23
C PHE A 15 11.91 7.15 -4.62
N VAL A 16 12.00 5.84 -4.68
CA VAL A 16 12.00 5.07 -5.92
C VAL A 16 10.73 4.23 -5.98
N ILE A 17 9.95 4.42 -7.04
CA ILE A 17 8.75 3.60 -7.30
C ILE A 17 9.15 2.44 -8.20
N THR A 18 8.85 1.22 -7.76
CA THR A 18 9.18 -0.01 -8.52
C THR A 18 8.04 -1.02 -8.42
N ASN A 19 8.01 -1.99 -9.35
CA ASN A 19 7.13 -3.14 -9.23
C ASN A 19 7.43 -3.92 -7.94
N MET A 20 6.37 -4.26 -7.22
CA MET A 20 6.45 -5.06 -6.01
C MET A 20 6.98 -6.46 -6.31
N LYS A 21 7.90 -6.95 -5.48
CA LYS A 21 8.40 -8.32 -5.51
C LYS A 21 7.97 -9.08 -4.25
N PHE A 22 8.08 -10.40 -4.28
CA PHE A 22 7.78 -11.24 -3.11
C PHE A 22 8.54 -10.80 -1.84
N GLY A 23 9.82 -10.44 -1.97
CA GLY A 23 10.62 -9.97 -0.84
C GLY A 23 10.16 -8.64 -0.22
N ASP A 24 9.28 -7.89 -0.89
CA ASP A 24 8.69 -6.66 -0.35
C ASP A 24 7.43 -6.94 0.48
N TRP A 25 6.90 -8.18 0.43
CA TRP A 25 5.61 -8.52 1.01
C TRP A 25 5.53 -8.29 2.51
N GLU A 26 6.54 -8.68 3.28
CA GLU A 26 6.49 -8.52 4.74
C GLU A 26 6.33 -7.05 5.16
N ALA A 27 7.04 -6.14 4.47
CA ALA A 27 6.93 -4.71 4.71
C ALA A 27 5.58 -4.15 4.26
N VAL A 28 5.09 -4.59 3.10
CA VAL A 28 3.76 -4.22 2.57
C VAL A 28 2.64 -4.69 3.50
N LYS A 29 2.72 -5.94 4.00
CA LYS A 29 1.78 -6.53 4.93
C LYS A 29 1.73 -5.72 6.23
N LYS A 30 2.89 -5.36 6.78
CA LYS A 30 2.96 -4.53 7.98
C LYS A 30 2.26 -3.18 7.79
N ILE A 31 2.53 -2.49 6.68
CA ILE A 31 1.87 -1.22 6.34
C ILE A 31 0.35 -1.40 6.16
N TYR A 32 -0.08 -2.53 5.57
CA TYR A 32 -1.50 -2.86 5.43
C TYR A 32 -2.19 -3.08 6.78
N GLU A 33 -1.57 -3.85 7.68
CA GLU A 33 -2.05 -4.10 9.04
C GLU A 33 -2.13 -2.81 9.87
N GLU A 34 -1.12 -1.93 9.76
CA GLU A 34 -1.15 -0.60 10.35
C GLU A 34 -2.34 0.21 9.81
N GLY A 35 -2.58 0.17 8.50
CA GLY A 35 -3.74 0.80 7.87
C GLY A 35 -5.08 0.26 8.36
N ILE A 36 -5.22 -1.06 8.52
CA ILE A 36 -6.40 -1.71 9.10
C ILE A 36 -6.62 -1.23 10.54
N ALA A 37 -5.56 -1.18 11.34
CA ALA A 37 -5.63 -0.73 12.73
C ALA A 37 -6.09 0.73 12.87
N THR A 38 -5.82 1.59 11.87
CA THR A 38 -6.35 2.97 11.85
C THR A 38 -7.83 3.07 11.51
N GLY A 39 -8.48 1.99 11.04
CA GLY A 39 -9.91 1.93 10.76
C GLY A 39 -10.41 2.72 9.55
N ASN A 40 -9.50 3.36 8.78
CA ASN A 40 -9.84 4.22 7.64
C ASN A 40 -9.37 3.67 6.28
N ALA A 41 -8.58 2.60 6.24
CA ALA A 41 -7.93 2.13 5.02
C ALA A 41 -8.68 1.02 4.28
N THR A 42 -9.34 0.10 4.99
CA THR A 42 -10.04 -1.05 4.39
C THR A 42 -11.22 -1.49 5.27
N VAL A 43 -12.14 -2.29 4.72
CA VAL A 43 -13.23 -2.94 5.48
C VAL A 43 -12.81 -4.31 6.02
N GLU A 44 -11.55 -4.69 5.82
CA GLU A 44 -11.00 -6.00 6.21
C GLU A 44 -10.41 -5.92 7.61
N THR A 45 -10.61 -7.00 8.39
CA THR A 45 -10.24 -7.05 9.82
C THR A 45 -8.79 -7.46 10.04
N ASP A 46 -8.22 -8.21 9.10
CA ASP A 46 -6.85 -8.73 9.14
C ASP A 46 -6.22 -8.70 7.75
N ALA A 47 -4.89 -8.63 7.69
CA ALA A 47 -4.17 -8.78 6.43
C ALA A 47 -4.25 -10.24 5.92
N PRO A 48 -4.68 -10.48 4.67
CA PRO A 48 -4.69 -11.82 4.10
C PRO A 48 -3.28 -12.40 4.02
N ASP A 49 -3.19 -13.73 3.86
CA ASP A 49 -1.90 -14.36 3.55
C ASP A 49 -1.39 -13.92 2.16
N TRP A 50 -0.10 -14.19 1.90
CA TRP A 50 0.53 -13.80 0.63
C TRP A 50 -0.20 -14.37 -0.58
N GLU A 51 -0.64 -15.62 -0.52
CA GLU A 51 -1.21 -16.32 -1.67
C GLU A 51 -2.57 -15.72 -2.04
N GLN A 52 -3.41 -15.47 -1.04
CA GLN A 52 -4.69 -14.79 -1.18
C GLN A 52 -4.49 -13.37 -1.71
N TRP A 53 -3.57 -12.59 -1.12
CA TRP A 53 -3.28 -11.23 -1.57
C TRP A 53 -2.74 -11.22 -3.01
N ASN A 54 -1.81 -12.11 -3.33
CA ASN A 54 -1.20 -12.21 -4.64
C ASN A 54 -2.20 -12.67 -5.71
N SER A 55 -3.18 -13.50 -5.36
CA SER A 55 -4.23 -13.95 -6.29
C SER A 55 -5.31 -12.89 -6.53
N SER A 56 -5.57 -12.02 -5.55
CA SER A 56 -6.62 -10.99 -5.62
C SER A 56 -6.17 -9.69 -6.29
N HIS A 57 -4.86 -9.53 -6.53
CA HIS A 57 -4.28 -8.34 -7.17
C HIS A 57 -3.66 -8.68 -8.52
N ARG A 58 -3.67 -7.74 -9.46
CA ARG A 58 -3.01 -7.97 -10.75
C ARG A 58 -1.49 -7.80 -10.64
N LEU A 59 -0.70 -8.70 -11.21
CA LEU A 59 0.77 -8.67 -11.14
C LEU A 59 1.39 -7.42 -11.81
N ASP A 60 0.72 -6.88 -12.83
CA ASP A 60 1.14 -5.72 -13.61
C ASP A 60 0.84 -4.37 -12.92
N CYS A 61 0.03 -4.37 -11.87
CA CYS A 61 -0.46 -3.16 -11.21
C CYS A 61 -0.20 -3.18 -9.70
N ARG A 62 1.02 -3.54 -9.28
CA ARG A 62 1.45 -3.48 -7.87
C ARG A 62 2.78 -2.77 -7.76
N LEU A 63 2.81 -1.70 -6.98
CA LEU A 63 3.93 -0.80 -6.85
C LEU A 63 4.30 -0.65 -5.37
N VAL A 64 5.60 -0.52 -5.13
CA VAL A 64 6.16 -0.14 -3.82
C VAL A 64 6.95 1.15 -3.98
N ALA A 65 6.78 2.04 -3.01
CA ALA A 65 7.62 3.21 -2.82
C ALA A 65 8.74 2.84 -1.84
N LYS A 66 9.99 3.04 -2.27
CA LYS A 66 11.17 2.75 -1.45
C LYS A 66 11.95 4.01 -1.14
N GLU A 67 12.27 4.21 0.13
CA GLU A 67 13.22 5.21 0.61
C GLU A 67 14.43 4.46 1.18
N SER A 68 15.64 4.76 0.67
CA SER A 68 16.87 4.09 1.14
C SER A 68 16.80 2.54 1.13
N GLY A 69 16.00 1.98 0.22
CA GLY A 69 15.79 0.53 0.10
C GLY A 69 14.67 -0.05 0.97
N LEU A 70 14.10 0.75 1.89
CA LEU A 70 12.99 0.36 2.75
C LEU A 70 11.66 0.70 2.07
N VAL A 71 10.69 -0.22 2.13
CA VAL A 71 9.33 0.04 1.65
C VAL A 71 8.64 0.96 2.64
N VAL A 72 8.24 2.14 2.17
CA VAL A 72 7.54 3.17 2.97
C VAL A 72 6.07 3.33 2.57
N GLY A 73 5.67 2.69 1.47
CA GLY A 73 4.29 2.74 0.98
C GLY A 73 4.12 1.82 -0.23
N TRP A 74 2.86 1.55 -0.56
CA TRP A 74 2.53 0.70 -1.70
C TRP A 74 1.17 1.05 -2.28
N ALA A 75 0.94 0.64 -3.53
CA ALA A 75 -0.35 0.75 -4.20
C ALA A 75 -0.55 -0.49 -5.08
N ALA A 76 -1.73 -1.10 -5.01
CA ALA A 76 -2.08 -2.22 -5.87
C ALA A 76 -3.51 -2.09 -6.40
N LEU A 77 -3.73 -2.58 -7.62
CA LEU A 77 -5.05 -2.69 -8.22
C LEU A 77 -5.55 -4.15 -8.18
N SER A 78 -6.79 -4.33 -7.75
CA SER A 78 -7.53 -5.58 -7.87
C SER A 78 -8.36 -5.59 -9.18
N PRO A 79 -8.44 -6.71 -9.93
CA PRO A 79 -9.13 -6.77 -11.22
C PRO A 79 -10.59 -6.32 -11.16
N VAL A 80 -11.32 -6.70 -10.11
CA VAL A 80 -12.69 -6.30 -9.77
C VAL A 80 -12.86 -6.68 -8.30
N SER A 81 -13.46 -5.80 -7.50
CA SER A 81 -13.79 -6.14 -6.10
C SER A 81 -14.62 -7.43 -6.09
N PHE A 82 -14.16 -8.49 -5.42
CA PHE A 82 -14.95 -9.69 -5.10
C PHE A 82 -16.11 -9.39 -4.13
N ARG A 83 -16.69 -8.19 -4.18
CA ARG A 83 -17.90 -7.85 -3.44
C ARG A 83 -19.07 -8.60 -4.07
N GLU A 84 -19.65 -9.45 -3.25
CA GLU A 84 -20.87 -10.23 -3.45
C GLU A 84 -22.07 -9.42 -3.99
N ALA A 85 -22.03 -8.09 -3.85
CA ALA A 85 -23.03 -7.15 -4.34
C ALA A 85 -23.23 -7.14 -5.88
N TYR A 86 -22.30 -7.69 -6.68
CA TYR A 86 -22.42 -7.75 -8.15
C TYR A 86 -22.82 -9.12 -8.73
N ARG A 87 -23.13 -10.14 -7.90
CA ARG A 87 -23.61 -11.43 -8.44
C ARG A 87 -25.07 -11.42 -8.91
N VAL A 88 -25.86 -10.39 -8.59
CA VAL A 88 -27.25 -10.27 -9.04
C VAL A 88 -27.30 -9.44 -10.32
N TRP A 89 -26.74 -9.91 -11.44
CA TRP A 89 -27.13 -9.47 -12.80
C TRP A 89 -26.66 -10.43 -13.90
N LEU A 90 -26.39 -11.70 -13.57
CA LEU A 90 -26.17 -12.76 -14.55
C LEU A 90 -26.97 -14.03 -14.19
N LYS A 91 -28.30 -13.89 -14.13
CA LYS A 91 -29.24 -14.99 -14.38
C LYS A 91 -30.14 -14.60 -15.54
#